data_AF-A0A536HGH2-F1
#
_entry.id   AF-A0A536HGH2-F1
#
_cell.length_a   1.000
_cell.length_b   1.000
_cell.length_c   1.000
_cell.angle_alpha   90.00
_cell.angle_beta   90.00
_cell.angle_gamma   90.00
#
_symmetry.space_group_name_H-M   'P 1'
#
loop_
_entity.id
_entity.type
_entity.pdbx_description
1 polymer ?
#
loop_
_entity_poly.entity_id
_entity_poly.type
_entity_poly.pdbx_seq_one_letter_code
_entity_poly.pdbx_strand_id
1 'polypeptide(L)'
;MSLSFSKETVRQSSDAKTQAYFSSFPVNSTLETAEQIRRFELLRLAFFVLKLRKLEQRTLIAQVEPNSQDTDLQFRCNLLRHVIFQQVLTLIRLDAREQAMQIIDTCNKS
;
A
#
# COMPACT_ATOMS: atom_id res chain seq x y z
N MET A 1 -13.69 18.75 29.69
CA MET A 1 -14.93 18.10 29.24
C MET A 1 -14.64 16.62 29.04
N SER A 2 -14.94 15.82 30.05
CA SER A 2 -14.74 14.37 30.06
C SER A 2 -16.07 13.69 29.74
N LEU A 3 -16.16 13.00 28.60
CA LEU A 3 -17.32 12.19 28.26
C LEU A 3 -17.10 10.78 28.79
N SER A 4 -17.69 10.52 29.95
CA SER A 4 -17.90 9.19 30.53
C SER A 4 -18.96 8.45 29.71
N PHE A 5 -18.62 7.30 29.13
CA PHE A 5 -19.61 6.38 28.59
C PHE A 5 -19.84 5.21 29.55
N SER A 6 -21.11 5.11 29.94
CA SER A 6 -21.68 4.23 30.95
C SER A 6 -21.51 2.74 30.68
N LYS A 7 -21.26 2.00 31.76
CA LYS A 7 -21.58 0.58 31.90
C LYS A 7 -23.10 0.40 31.91
N GLU A 8 -23.66 -0.24 30.89
CA GLU A 8 -24.91 -0.99 31.02
C GLU A 8 -24.73 -2.38 30.37
N THR A 9 -24.72 -3.38 31.24
CA THR A 9 -24.90 -4.79 30.92
C THR A 9 -26.29 -5.02 30.32
N VAL A 10 -26.42 -5.91 29.33
CA VAL A 10 -27.45 -6.98 29.29
C VAL A 10 -27.31 -7.83 28.01
N ARG A 11 -27.17 -9.15 28.26
CA ARG A 11 -27.55 -10.33 27.47
C ARG A 11 -26.68 -10.80 26.30
N GLN A 12 -26.00 -11.90 26.62
CA GLN A 12 -25.71 -13.04 25.74
C GLN A 12 -26.73 -13.21 24.61
N SER A 13 -26.25 -13.13 23.38
CA SER A 13 -26.83 -13.79 22.22
C SER A 13 -25.65 -14.47 21.51
N SER A 14 -25.66 -15.80 21.60
CA SER A 14 -24.83 -16.69 20.81
C SER A 14 -25.16 -16.51 19.34
N ASP A 15 -24.28 -15.91 18.56
CA ASP A 15 -24.27 -16.17 17.13
C ASP A 15 -22.89 -15.92 16.51
N ALA A 16 -22.47 -16.89 15.72
CA ALA A 16 -21.17 -16.99 15.10
C ALA A 16 -20.83 -15.74 14.30
N LYS A 17 -19.85 -14.96 14.77
CA LYS A 17 -19.13 -14.01 13.92
C LYS A 17 -17.66 -14.21 14.19
N THR A 18 -17.04 -14.99 13.30
CA THR A 18 -15.61 -15.02 13.03
C THR A 18 -15.04 -13.63 13.24
N GLN A 19 -14.44 -13.41 14.41
CA GLN A 19 -13.82 -12.15 14.74
C GLN A 19 -12.63 -12.07 13.79
N ALA A 20 -12.77 -11.27 12.74
CA ALA A 20 -11.68 -10.95 11.84
C ALA A 20 -10.59 -10.34 12.73
N TYR A 21 -9.56 -11.13 13.01
CA TYR A 21 -8.36 -10.66 13.66
C TYR A 21 -7.70 -9.69 12.67
N PHE A 22 -8.14 -8.44 12.69
CA PHE A 22 -7.36 -7.34 12.13
C PHE A 22 -6.03 -7.39 12.86
N SER A 23 -4.94 -7.75 12.16
CA SER A 23 -3.60 -7.70 12.76
C SER A 23 -3.46 -6.29 13.32
N SER A 24 -3.24 -6.18 14.63
CA SER A 24 -3.19 -4.90 15.32
C SER A 24 -2.14 -4.02 14.64
N PHE A 25 -2.59 -3.10 13.79
CA PHE A 25 -1.74 -2.07 13.25
C PHE A 25 -1.22 -1.27 14.45
N PRO A 26 0.10 -1.02 14.53
CA PRO A 26 0.66 -0.31 15.66
C PRO A 26 -0.02 1.06 15.78
N VAL A 27 -0.57 1.34 16.97
CA VAL A 27 -1.32 2.56 17.28
C VAL A 27 -0.46 3.81 17.08
N ASN A 28 0.87 3.66 17.24
CA ASN A 28 1.84 4.72 17.08
C ASN A 28 2.81 4.36 15.94
N SER A 29 3.02 5.30 15.02
CA SER A 29 4.11 5.21 14.05
C SER A 29 5.42 5.50 14.79
N THR A 30 6.39 4.59 14.73
CA THR A 30 7.76 4.79 15.27
C THR A 30 8.62 5.70 14.39
N LEU A 31 8.05 6.30 13.34
CA LEU A 31 8.73 7.26 12.47
C LEU A 31 8.56 8.66 13.08
N GLU A 32 9.48 9.02 13.97
CA GLU A 32 9.41 10.25 14.75
C GLU A 32 9.92 11.47 13.97
N THR A 33 10.81 11.25 12.99
CA THR A 33 11.46 12.33 12.22
C THR A 33 10.97 12.40 10.78
N ALA A 34 10.94 13.61 10.21
CA ALA A 34 10.62 13.83 8.80
C ALA A 34 11.57 13.06 7.87
N GLU A 35 12.83 12.86 8.28
CA GLU A 35 13.82 12.08 7.52
C GLU A 35 13.50 10.58 7.51
N GLN A 36 13.07 10.00 8.65
CA GLN A 36 12.65 8.60 8.71
C GLN A 36 11.41 8.36 7.86
N ILE A 37 10.42 9.27 7.93
CA ILE A 37 9.23 9.22 7.07
C ILE A 37 9.65 9.26 5.60
N ARG A 38 10.51 10.21 5.23
CA ARG A 38 11.05 10.32 3.86
C ARG A 38 11.71 9.01 3.39
N ARG A 39 12.63 8.46 4.19
CA ARG A 39 13.34 7.21 3.86
C ARG A 39 12.39 6.02 3.72
N PHE A 40 11.41 5.91 4.62
CA PHE A 40 10.40 4.86 4.54
C PHE A 40 9.56 5.00 3.27
N GLU A 41 9.13 6.21 2.93
CA GLU A 41 8.32 6.45 1.75
C GLU A 41 9.10 6.21 0.45
N LEU A 42 10.42 6.44 0.43
CA LEU A 42 11.30 6.07 -0.68
C LEU A 42 11.44 4.55 -0.83
N LEU A 43 11.64 3.82 0.27
CA LEU A 43 11.69 2.35 0.26
C LEU A 43 10.37 1.76 -0.21
N ARG A 44 9.25 2.30 0.28
CA ARG A 44 7.91 1.91 -0.12
C ARG A 44 7.68 2.14 -1.62
N LEU A 45 8.14 3.28 -2.15
CA LEU A 45 8.10 3.56 -3.58
C LEU A 45 8.90 2.52 -4.37
N ALA A 46 10.15 2.24 -3.99
CA ALA A 46 10.98 1.24 -4.66
C ALA A 46 10.30 -0.13 -4.71
N PHE A 47 9.72 -0.56 -3.58
CA PHE A 47 8.97 -1.81 -3.51
C PHE A 47 7.76 -1.82 -4.47
N PHE A 48 6.99 -0.73 -4.53
CA PHE A 48 5.83 -0.67 -5.43
C PHE A 48 6.22 -0.67 -6.91
N VAL A 49 7.28 0.05 -7.29
CA VAL A 49 7.77 0.06 -8.67
C VAL A 49 8.26 -1.33 -9.08
N LEU A 50 9.04 -2.01 -8.23
CA LEU A 50 9.48 -3.40 -8.48
C LEU A 50 8.30 -4.37 -8.58
N LYS A 51 7.28 -4.19 -7.73
CA LYS A 51 6.07 -5.01 -7.76
C LYS A 51 5.26 -4.77 -9.03
N LEU A 52 5.16 -3.53 -9.50
CA LEU A 52 4.50 -3.19 -10.76
C LEU A 52 5.23 -3.86 -11.93
N ARG A 53 6.56 -3.73 -12.04
CA ARG A 53 7.36 -4.39 -13.07
C ARG A 53 7.13 -5.90 -13.10
N LYS A 54 7.15 -6.55 -11.94
CA LYS A 54 6.90 -8.00 -11.82
C LYS A 54 5.49 -8.39 -12.28
N LEU A 55 4.49 -7.54 -12.06
CA LEU A 55 3.14 -7.79 -12.54
C LEU A 55 3.00 -7.54 -14.03
N GLU A 56 3.60 -6.48 -14.57
CA GLU A 56 3.62 -6.20 -16.02
C GLU A 56 4.29 -7.33 -16.80
N GLN A 57 5.39 -7.89 -16.28
CA GLN A 57 6.00 -9.11 -16.83
C GLN A 57 5.04 -10.30 -16.85
N ARG A 58 4.26 -10.50 -15.79
CA ARG A 58 3.25 -11.57 -15.74
C ARG A 58 2.10 -11.32 -16.71
N THR A 59 1.68 -10.07 -16.88
CA THR A 59 0.66 -9.70 -17.87
C THR A 59 1.14 -9.98 -19.29
N LEU A 60 2.40 -9.68 -19.62
CA LEU A 60 2.96 -10.01 -20.94
C LEU A 60 2.97 -11.52 -21.24
N ILE A 61 3.21 -12.35 -20.22
CA ILE A 61 3.17 -13.82 -20.34
C ILE A 61 1.72 -14.31 -20.43
N ALA A 62 0.80 -13.71 -19.68
CA ALA A 62 -0.61 -14.10 -19.64
C ALA A 62 -1.39 -13.74 -20.92
N GLN A 63 -1.01 -12.67 -21.63
CA GLN A 63 -1.63 -12.28 -22.91
C GLN A 63 -1.48 -13.33 -24.03
N VAL A 64 -0.66 -14.36 -23.83
CA VAL A 64 -0.55 -15.51 -24.74
C VAL A 64 -1.79 -16.44 -24.63
N GLU A 65 -2.52 -16.39 -23.50
CA GLU A 65 -3.70 -17.22 -23.22
C GLU A 65 -4.85 -16.34 -22.71
N PRO A 66 -5.80 -15.93 -23.58
CA PRO A 66 -6.85 -14.98 -23.23
C PRO A 66 -7.86 -15.61 -22.27
N ASN A 67 -7.61 -15.47 -20.97
CA ASN A 67 -8.48 -15.93 -19.90
C ASN A 67 -8.88 -14.76 -18.99
N SER A 68 -9.95 -14.95 -18.20
CA SER A 68 -10.48 -13.98 -17.23
C SER A 68 -9.46 -13.47 -16.19
N GLN A 69 -8.27 -14.06 -16.10
CA GLN A 69 -7.17 -13.59 -15.27
C GLN A 69 -6.50 -12.32 -15.80
N ASP A 70 -6.60 -12.02 -17.10
CA ASP A 70 -5.99 -10.83 -17.68
C ASP A 70 -6.60 -9.53 -17.15
N THR A 71 -7.92 -9.51 -16.93
CA THR A 71 -8.63 -8.34 -16.40
C THR A 71 -8.27 -8.05 -14.94
N ASP A 72 -8.09 -9.09 -14.11
CA ASP A 72 -7.64 -8.94 -12.72
C ASP A 72 -6.17 -8.48 -12.64
N LEU A 73 -5.28 -9.04 -13.48
CA LEU A 73 -3.89 -8.58 -13.54
C LEU A 73 -3.80 -7.11 -14.00
N GLN A 74 -4.56 -6.74 -15.03
CA GLN A 74 -4.62 -5.36 -15.51
C GLN A 74 -5.16 -4.40 -14.44
N PHE A 75 -6.19 -4.81 -13.70
CA PHE A 75 -6.71 -4.03 -12.56
C PHE A 75 -5.64 -3.83 -11.49
N ARG A 76 -4.91 -4.88 -11.10
CA ARG A 76 -3.81 -4.80 -10.12
C ARG A 76 -2.69 -3.87 -10.58
N CYS A 77 -2.32 -3.92 -11.86
CA CYS A 77 -1.33 -3.01 -12.45
C CYS A 77 -1.80 -1.55 -12.37
N ASN A 78 -3.05 -1.28 -12.76
CA ASN A 78 -3.63 0.07 -12.69
C ASN A 78 -3.68 0.58 -11.25
N LEU A 79 -4.12 -0.25 -10.30
CA LEU A 79 -4.15 0.09 -8.88
C LEU A 79 -2.75 0.45 -8.36
N LEU A 80 -1.73 -0.33 -8.71
CA LEU A 80 -0.35 -0.04 -8.31
C LEU A 80 0.17 1.26 -8.92
N ARG A 81 -0.14 1.55 -10.19
CA ARG A 81 0.23 2.84 -10.81
C ARG A 81 -0.38 4.02 -10.07
N HIS A 82 -1.65 3.93 -9.66
CA HIS A 82 -2.29 4.98 -8.85
C HIS A 82 -1.63 5.14 -7.47
N VAL A 83 -1.31 4.03 -6.80
CA VAL A 83 -0.62 4.06 -5.50
C VAL A 83 0.78 4.67 -5.64
N ILE A 84 1.53 4.31 -6.69
CA ILE A 84 2.85 4.90 -6.99
C ILE A 84 2.72 6.40 -7.24
N PHE A 85 1.72 6.83 -8.02
CA PHE A 85 1.48 8.25 -8.27
C PHE A 85 1.21 9.02 -6.96
N GLN A 86 0.31 8.52 -6.12
CA GLN A 86 0.02 9.14 -4.83
C GLN A 86 1.25 9.18 -3.92
N GLN A 87 2.06 8.12 -3.94
CA GLN A 87 3.31 8.03 -3.20
C GLN A 87 4.33 9.09 -3.65
N VAL A 88 4.44 9.32 -4.97
CA VAL A 88 5.31 10.37 -5.54
C VAL A 88 4.84 11.75 -5.10
N LEU A 89 3.53 12.01 -5.08
CA LEU A 89 3.00 13.28 -4.56
C LEU A 89 3.35 13.48 -3.08
N THR A 90 3.30 12.43 -2.26
CA THR A 90 3.75 12.47 -0.86
C THR A 90 5.25 12.79 -0.78
N LEU A 91 6.08 12.14 -1.60
CA LEU A 91 7.52 12.37 -1.62
C LEU A 91 7.91 13.77 -2.11
N ILE A 92 7.14 14.36 -3.03
CA ILE A 92 7.30 15.77 -3.43
C ILE A 92 7.06 16.69 -2.24
N ARG A 93 6.01 16.45 -1.45
CA ARG A 93 5.74 17.23 -0.23
C ARG A 93 6.82 17.06 0.84
N LEU A 94 7.55 15.95 0.82
CA LEU A 94 8.67 15.66 1.71
C LEU A 94 10.03 16.12 1.13
N ASP A 95 10.05 16.86 0.02
CA ASP A 95 11.26 17.35 -0.66
C ASP A 95 12.22 16.22 -1.11
N ALA A 96 11.64 15.12 -1.61
CA ALA A 96 12.36 13.93 -2.05
C ALA A 96 12.04 13.54 -3.50
N ARG A 97 11.62 14.52 -4.32
CA ARG A 97 11.22 14.30 -5.71
C ARG A 97 12.32 13.66 -6.56
N GLU A 98 13.54 14.17 -6.47
CA GLU A 98 14.66 13.68 -7.28
C GLU A 98 15.00 12.23 -6.96
N GLN A 99 15.03 11.90 -5.67
CA GLN A 99 15.24 10.54 -5.18
C GLN A 99 14.13 9.60 -5.66
N ALA A 100 12.88 10.05 -5.63
CA ALA A 100 11.74 9.29 -6.15
C ALA A 100 11.89 8.97 -7.64
N MET A 101 12.27 9.97 -8.45
CA MET A 101 12.49 9.78 -9.89
C MET A 101 13.67 8.85 -10.18
N GLN A 102 14.78 8.99 -9.45
CA GLN A 102 15.94 8.09 -9.57
C GLN A 102 15.57 6.64 -9.26
N ILE A 103 14.75 6.40 -8.23
CA ILE A 103 14.27 5.06 -7.89
C ILE A 103 13.43 4.49 -9.03
N ILE A 104 12.47 5.26 -9.55
CA ILE A 104 11.62 4.83 -10.66
C ILE A 104 12.48 4.44 -11.88
N ASP A 105 13.42 5.32 -12.26
CA ASP A 105 14.30 5.07 -13.41
C ASP A 105 15.20 3.84 -13.18
N THR A 106 15.75 3.67 -11.98
CA THR A 106 16.63 2.55 -11.66
C THR A 106 15.87 1.22 -11.69
N CYS A 107 14.68 1.17 -11.09
CA CYS A 107 13.84 -0.02 -11.10
C CYS A 107 13.28 -0.36 -12.49
N ASN A 108 13.18 0.62 -13.39
CA ASN A 108 12.78 0.40 -14.78
C ASN A 108 13.95 -0.03 -15.68
N LYS A 109 15.19 0.33 -15.36
CA LYS A 109 16.39 -0.05 -16.14
C LYS A 109 16.95 -1.44 -15.82
N SER A 110 16.81 -1.89 -14.57
CA SER A 110 17.29 -3.21 -14.09
C SER A 110 16.23 -4.27 -14.23
#